data_AF-A0A849Z283-F1
#
_entry.id   AF-A0A849Z283-F1
#
_cell.length_a   1.000
_cell.length_b   1.000
_cell.length_c   1.000
_cell.angle_alpha   90.00
_cell.angle_beta   90.00
_cell.angle_gamma   90.00
#
_symmetry.space_group_name_H-M   'P 1'
#
loop_
_entity.id
_entity.type
_entity.pdbx_description
1 polymer ?
#
loop_
_entity_poly.entity_id
_entity_poly.type
_entity_poly.pdbx_seq_one_letter_code
_entity_poly.pdbx_strand_id
1 'polypeptide(L)'
;MRFSLRFVASLLCLGTIPVLTGAKGDGCAAGSKSPAPDVAGDWAVTYEDEIGVEVKIGGAVYTSKIGVQGGEVTIDHEGKPLKFDLDCSRPEIVCPAEAWPEEVAIEQKNTEYEHQMIVHLPKQSCSGTMRAAKPEECGANTINPDCEDVCDGEITVTDQEAFGVIGEEGDSFRLYLGGGIASNGVNCALLGWSVADADLVTEGEGTETWVANDMKNGVVTVAYAGGCLWVANVDADPDLEAAVLGASVTFTVGFTSARAE
;
A
#
# COMPACT_ATOMS: atom_id res chain seq x y z
N MET A 1 15.92 -37.71 -46.19
CA MET A 1 16.55 -36.41 -46.47
C MET A 1 15.79 -35.34 -45.68
N ARG A 2 16.56 -34.53 -44.97
CA ARG A 2 16.24 -33.58 -43.88
C ARG A 2 14.94 -32.76 -44.02
N PHE A 3 14.03 -32.93 -43.05
CA PHE A 3 13.19 -31.85 -42.54
C PHE A 3 14.06 -30.93 -41.68
N SER A 4 14.05 -29.63 -41.93
CA SER A 4 14.72 -28.64 -41.07
C SER A 4 13.70 -27.64 -40.57
N LEU A 5 13.13 -27.94 -39.41
CA LEU A 5 12.51 -26.98 -38.51
C LEU A 5 13.66 -26.21 -37.85
N ARG A 6 13.75 -24.90 -38.08
CA ARG A 6 14.72 -24.03 -37.41
C ARG A 6 14.00 -22.82 -36.82
N PHE A 7 14.19 -22.70 -35.50
CA PHE A 7 14.32 -21.48 -34.69
C PHE A 7 13.07 -20.60 -34.51
N VAL A 8 12.36 -20.70 -33.38
CA VAL A 8 12.68 -20.25 -32.00
C VAL A 8 12.35 -18.76 -31.81
N ALA A 9 11.25 -18.56 -31.06
CA ALA A 9 10.99 -17.54 -30.06
C ALA A 9 11.40 -16.09 -30.37
N SER A 10 10.43 -15.30 -30.82
CA SER A 10 10.32 -13.88 -30.49
C SER A 10 8.95 -13.65 -29.88
N LEU A 11 8.83 -13.98 -28.60
CA LEU A 11 7.73 -13.59 -27.72
C LEU A 11 8.33 -13.27 -26.35
N LEU A 12 9.04 -12.14 -26.33
CA LEU A 12 9.49 -11.46 -25.13
C LEU A 12 8.90 -10.06 -25.18
N CYS A 13 8.36 -9.62 -24.04
CA CYS A 13 7.91 -8.26 -23.73
C CYS A 13 6.50 -7.84 -24.20
N LEU A 14 5.45 -8.45 -23.65
CA LEU A 14 4.12 -7.81 -23.54
C LEU A 14 3.28 -8.27 -22.33
N GLY A 15 3.92 -8.91 -21.33
CA GLY A 15 3.27 -9.34 -20.09
C GLY A 15 3.48 -8.36 -18.93
N THR A 16 3.70 -7.07 -19.20
CA THR A 16 3.94 -6.07 -18.15
C THR A 16 2.62 -5.57 -17.57
N ILE A 17 2.41 -5.95 -16.31
CA ILE A 17 1.73 -5.19 -15.24
C ILE A 17 0.18 -5.16 -15.32
N PRO A 18 -0.52 -6.19 -14.81
CA PRO A 18 -1.89 -6.05 -14.35
C PRO A 18 -1.99 -5.34 -12.98
N VAL A 19 -0.89 -4.81 -12.44
CA VAL A 19 -0.86 -4.13 -11.12
C VAL A 19 -1.47 -2.71 -11.17
N LEU A 20 -1.95 -2.24 -12.32
CA LEU A 20 -2.54 -0.90 -12.48
C LEU A 20 -4.07 -0.89 -12.54
N THR A 21 -4.77 -2.03 -12.39
CA THR A 21 -6.24 -2.09 -12.57
C THR A 21 -7.06 -1.45 -11.45
N GLY A 22 -6.44 -0.73 -10.51
CA GLY A 22 -7.13 0.03 -9.46
C GLY A 22 -6.83 1.53 -9.47
N ALA A 23 -6.18 2.05 -10.51
CA ALA A 23 -5.73 3.43 -10.52
C ALA A 23 -6.86 4.44 -10.79
N LYS A 24 -7.22 5.23 -9.77
CA LYS A 24 -8.17 6.34 -9.91
C LYS A 24 -7.53 7.66 -10.32
N GLY A 25 -6.26 7.91 -10.00
CA GLY A 25 -5.56 9.14 -10.40
C GLY A 25 -4.76 9.03 -11.70
N ASP A 26 -4.86 10.04 -12.57
CA ASP A 26 -4.00 10.17 -13.75
C ASP A 26 -2.61 10.69 -13.33
N GLY A 27 -1.70 9.76 -13.04
CA GLY A 27 -0.32 10.07 -12.67
C GLY A 27 0.49 10.82 -13.74
N CYS A 28 -0.08 11.09 -14.92
CA CYS A 28 0.56 11.85 -15.99
C CYS A 28 0.49 13.37 -15.80
N ALA A 29 -0.38 13.88 -14.92
CA ALA A 29 -0.60 15.31 -14.72
C ALA A 29 0.52 16.03 -13.94
N ALA A 30 1.51 15.30 -13.40
CA ALA A 30 2.61 15.88 -12.61
C ALA A 30 3.41 16.97 -13.36
N GLY A 31 3.46 16.88 -14.69
CA GLY A 31 4.11 17.86 -15.56
C GLY A 31 3.15 18.86 -16.21
N SER A 32 1.86 18.81 -15.87
CA SER A 32 0.86 19.72 -16.43
C SER A 32 0.98 21.12 -15.83
N LYS A 33 0.65 22.11 -16.66
CA LYS A 33 0.58 23.54 -16.29
C LYS A 33 -0.86 24.06 -16.35
N SER A 34 -1.84 23.17 -16.53
CA SER A 34 -3.22 23.55 -16.31
C SER A 34 -3.42 23.93 -14.84
N PRO A 35 -4.41 24.79 -14.56
CA PRO A 35 -4.85 25.01 -13.20
C PRO A 35 -5.29 23.70 -12.55
N ALA A 36 -5.13 23.61 -11.23
CA ALA A 36 -5.66 22.52 -10.40
C ALA A 36 -6.37 23.11 -9.17
N PRO A 37 -7.26 22.38 -8.49
CA PRO A 37 -7.83 22.86 -7.24
C PRO A 37 -6.73 23.05 -6.18
N ASP A 38 -6.89 24.08 -5.35
CA ASP A 38 -6.14 24.23 -4.12
C ASP A 38 -6.56 23.14 -3.12
N VAL A 39 -5.61 22.28 -2.76
CA VAL A 39 -5.75 21.20 -1.76
C VAL A 39 -4.91 21.46 -0.51
N ALA A 40 -4.20 22.59 -0.43
CA ALA A 40 -3.25 22.84 0.65
C ALA A 40 -3.92 22.93 2.03
N GLY A 41 -3.18 22.70 3.11
CA GLY A 41 -3.68 22.77 4.49
C GLY A 41 -3.93 21.41 5.12
N ASP A 42 -4.59 21.43 6.27
CA ASP A 42 -4.78 20.26 7.11
C ASP A 42 -6.10 19.54 6.77
N TRP A 43 -6.10 18.21 6.87
CA TRP A 43 -7.21 17.36 6.49
C TRP A 43 -7.48 16.31 7.55
N ALA A 44 -8.74 16.19 7.96
CA ALA A 44 -9.22 15.19 8.90
C ALA A 44 -9.77 13.98 8.15
N VAL A 45 -9.09 12.84 8.28
CA VAL A 45 -9.38 11.58 7.61
C VAL A 45 -10.24 10.68 8.51
N THR A 46 -11.28 10.09 7.94
CA THR A 46 -12.14 9.09 8.59
C THR A 46 -12.11 7.80 7.78
N TYR A 47 -11.71 6.70 8.43
CA TYR A 47 -11.62 5.37 7.83
C TYR A 47 -12.92 4.58 7.90
N GLU A 48 -13.06 3.64 6.97
CA GLU A 48 -14.02 2.54 7.09
C GLU A 48 -13.55 1.50 8.11
N ASP A 49 -14.51 0.76 8.68
CA ASP A 49 -14.25 -0.23 9.74
C ASP A 49 -13.80 -1.62 9.20
N GLU A 50 -13.61 -1.75 7.89
CA GLU A 50 -13.24 -3.01 7.22
C GLU A 50 -12.04 -2.81 6.30
N ILE A 51 -11.12 -3.76 6.33
CA ILE A 51 -10.02 -3.89 5.38
C ILE A 51 -10.42 -4.92 4.32
N GLY A 52 -10.44 -4.51 3.06
CA GLY A 52 -10.53 -5.39 1.91
C GLY A 52 -9.22 -6.15 1.71
N VAL A 53 -9.31 -7.45 1.45
CA VAL A 53 -8.17 -8.32 1.17
C VAL A 53 -8.35 -8.93 -0.21
N GLU A 54 -7.39 -8.73 -1.09
CA GLU A 54 -7.32 -9.39 -2.39
C GLU A 54 -6.07 -10.27 -2.45
N VAL A 55 -6.25 -11.56 -2.73
CA VAL A 55 -5.17 -12.52 -2.95
C VAL A 55 -5.17 -12.94 -4.42
N LYS A 56 -4.05 -12.81 -5.10
CA LYS A 56 -3.87 -13.28 -6.49
C LYS A 56 -2.88 -14.44 -6.53
N ILE A 57 -3.30 -15.59 -7.06
CA ILE A 57 -2.47 -16.81 -7.18
C ILE A 57 -2.70 -17.42 -8.56
N GLY A 58 -1.64 -17.58 -9.36
CA GLY A 58 -1.74 -18.28 -10.66
C GLY A 58 -2.79 -17.74 -11.63
N GLY A 59 -3.16 -16.45 -11.53
CA GLY A 59 -4.22 -15.82 -12.31
C GLY A 59 -5.63 -15.90 -11.71
N ALA A 60 -5.82 -16.67 -10.63
CA ALA A 60 -7.02 -16.62 -9.82
C ALA A 60 -6.99 -15.40 -8.89
N VAL A 61 -8.16 -14.83 -8.59
CA VAL A 61 -8.35 -13.68 -7.69
C VAL A 61 -9.34 -14.06 -6.61
N TYR A 62 -8.96 -13.87 -5.35
CA TYR A 62 -9.77 -14.12 -4.18
C TYR A 62 -9.96 -12.82 -3.41
N THR A 63 -11.18 -12.52 -3.01
CA THR A 63 -11.49 -11.30 -2.25
C THR A 63 -12.14 -11.66 -0.93
N SER A 64 -11.70 -11.03 0.15
CA SER A 64 -12.27 -11.14 1.49
C SER A 64 -12.31 -9.77 2.17
N LYS A 65 -12.89 -9.70 3.36
CA LYS A 65 -12.84 -8.55 4.25
C LYS A 65 -12.49 -9.00 5.67
N ILE A 66 -11.72 -8.18 6.37
CA ILE A 66 -11.34 -8.35 7.77
C ILE A 66 -11.55 -7.05 8.54
N GLY A 67 -11.55 -7.10 9.87
CA GLY A 67 -11.70 -5.88 10.69
C GLY A 67 -10.44 -5.00 10.64
N VAL A 68 -10.56 -3.76 11.12
CA VAL A 68 -9.43 -2.78 11.16
C VAL A 68 -8.21 -3.23 11.95
N GLN A 69 -8.37 -4.18 12.87
CA GLN A 69 -7.27 -4.76 13.64
C GLN A 69 -6.55 -5.89 12.88
N GLY A 70 -7.02 -6.22 11.67
CA GLY A 70 -6.61 -7.39 10.92
C GLY A 70 -7.52 -8.61 11.16
N GLY A 71 -7.02 -9.78 10.80
CA GLY A 71 -7.69 -11.06 10.94
C GLY A 71 -7.21 -12.12 9.95
N GLU A 72 -7.68 -13.35 10.17
CA GLU A 72 -7.38 -14.48 9.30
C GLU A 72 -8.33 -14.54 8.09
N VAL A 73 -7.76 -14.66 6.89
CA VAL A 73 -8.47 -14.97 5.65
C VAL A 73 -8.10 -16.37 5.20
N THR A 74 -9.10 -17.22 4.99
CA THR A 74 -8.89 -18.54 4.35
C THR A 74 -9.46 -18.50 2.93
N ILE A 75 -8.65 -18.90 1.96
CA ILE A 75 -9.07 -19.10 0.57
C ILE A 75 -8.93 -20.58 0.19
N ASP A 76 -9.75 -21.05 -0.73
CA ASP A 76 -9.61 -22.38 -1.32
C ASP A 76 -8.98 -22.26 -2.72
N HIS A 77 -7.74 -22.73 -2.85
CA HIS A 77 -7.01 -22.78 -4.12
C HIS A 77 -6.81 -24.23 -4.53
N GLU A 78 -7.48 -24.65 -5.61
CA GLU A 78 -7.39 -26.02 -6.14
C GLU A 78 -7.73 -27.12 -5.12
N GLY A 79 -8.68 -26.86 -4.22
CA GLY A 79 -9.11 -27.80 -3.18
C GLY A 79 -8.19 -27.79 -1.94
N LYS A 80 -7.26 -26.85 -1.86
CA LYS A 80 -6.35 -26.67 -0.74
C LYS A 80 -6.64 -25.35 -0.01
N PRO A 81 -6.96 -25.40 1.30
CA PRO A 81 -7.17 -24.18 2.07
C PRO A 81 -5.82 -23.49 2.32
N LEU A 82 -5.70 -22.25 1.89
CA LEU A 82 -4.58 -21.36 2.19
C LEU A 82 -5.04 -20.29 3.17
N LYS A 83 -4.32 -20.12 4.27
CA LYS A 83 -4.62 -19.16 5.33
C LYS A 83 -3.64 -18.00 5.27
N PHE A 84 -4.17 -16.78 5.32
CA PHE A 84 -3.41 -15.53 5.40
C PHE A 84 -3.81 -14.85 6.69
N ASP A 85 -2.83 -14.45 7.50
CA ASP A 85 -3.07 -13.74 8.75
C ASP A 85 -2.47 -12.35 8.65
N LEU A 86 -3.32 -11.32 8.76
CA LEU A 86 -2.89 -9.94 8.90
C LEU A 86 -3.14 -9.55 10.36
N ASP A 87 -2.09 -9.14 11.06
CA ASP A 87 -2.22 -8.65 12.43
C ASP A 87 -1.65 -7.24 12.52
N CYS A 88 -2.54 -6.25 12.57
CA CYS A 88 -2.16 -4.83 12.67
C CYS A 88 -1.56 -4.46 14.03
N SER A 89 -1.54 -5.37 15.01
CA SER A 89 -0.81 -5.15 16.26
C SER A 89 0.69 -5.42 16.13
N ARG A 90 1.12 -6.07 15.03
CA ARG A 90 2.52 -6.40 14.77
C ARG A 90 3.28 -5.20 14.23
N PRO A 91 4.37 -4.75 14.88
CA PRO A 91 5.09 -3.54 14.49
C PRO A 91 5.78 -3.60 13.12
N GLU A 92 5.97 -4.79 12.55
CA GLU A 92 6.55 -5.03 11.22
C GLU A 92 5.52 -5.00 10.08
N ILE A 93 4.22 -4.96 10.40
CA ILE A 93 3.12 -4.88 9.44
C ILE A 93 2.62 -3.44 9.42
N VAL A 94 2.85 -2.74 8.31
CA VAL A 94 2.25 -1.41 8.11
C VAL A 94 0.80 -1.59 7.72
N CYS A 95 -0.11 -1.20 8.60
CA CYS A 95 -1.54 -1.20 8.29
C CYS A 95 -1.95 0.08 7.55
N PRO A 96 -3.02 0.04 6.75
CA PRO A 96 -3.37 1.16 5.88
C PRO A 96 -3.57 2.51 6.61
N ALA A 97 -4.12 2.49 7.83
CA ALA A 97 -4.28 3.69 8.67
C ALA A 97 -2.98 4.18 9.33
N GLU A 98 -1.90 3.39 9.28
CA GLU A 98 -0.56 3.83 9.68
C GLU A 98 0.19 4.45 8.51
N ALA A 99 -0.05 3.95 7.29
CA ALA A 99 0.54 4.49 6.07
C ALA A 99 -0.03 5.86 5.69
N TRP A 100 -1.30 6.11 6.02
CA TRP A 100 -1.98 7.39 5.86
C TRP A 100 -2.64 7.73 7.19
N PRO A 101 -2.21 8.77 7.91
CA PRO A 101 -2.74 9.07 9.24
C PRO A 101 -4.13 9.72 9.20
N GLU A 102 -4.80 9.75 10.36
CA GLU A 102 -6.11 10.41 10.55
C GLU A 102 -6.05 11.94 10.36
N GLU A 103 -4.84 12.52 10.40
CA GLU A 103 -4.59 13.93 10.12
C GLU A 103 -3.42 14.03 9.14
N VAL A 104 -3.66 14.66 7.98
CA VAL A 104 -2.61 14.89 6.97
C VAL A 104 -2.50 16.36 6.62
N ALA A 105 -1.26 16.85 6.53
CA ALA A 105 -0.97 18.20 6.06
C ALA A 105 -0.48 18.14 4.61
N ILE A 106 -1.12 18.92 3.75
CA ILE A 106 -0.88 18.96 2.30
C ILE A 106 -0.34 20.34 1.90
N GLU A 107 0.66 20.36 1.05
CA GLU A 107 1.22 21.57 0.44
C GLU A 107 1.20 21.51 -1.09
N GLN A 108 0.93 22.65 -1.71
CA GLN A 108 1.12 22.88 -3.15
C GLN A 108 2.15 24.00 -3.32
N LYS A 109 3.44 23.62 -3.36
CA LYS A 109 4.55 24.59 -3.40
C LYS A 109 4.73 25.26 -4.76
N ASN A 110 4.29 24.61 -5.84
CA ASN A 110 4.64 24.98 -7.20
C ASN A 110 3.45 25.54 -7.98
N THR A 111 3.37 26.87 -8.06
CA THR A 111 2.29 27.57 -8.78
C THR A 111 2.39 27.43 -10.30
N GLU A 112 3.50 26.90 -10.85
CA GLU A 112 3.59 26.57 -12.29
C GLU A 112 3.06 25.16 -12.58
N TYR A 113 3.00 24.30 -11.56
CA TYR A 113 2.61 22.90 -11.66
C TYR A 113 1.64 22.57 -10.52
N GLU A 114 0.45 23.15 -10.58
CA GLU A 114 -0.55 23.10 -9.50
C GLU A 114 -1.06 21.67 -9.20
N HIS A 115 -0.89 20.74 -10.14
CA HIS A 115 -1.21 19.33 -9.95
C HIS A 115 -0.25 18.59 -8.98
N GLN A 116 0.87 19.21 -8.59
CA GLN A 116 1.83 18.61 -7.67
C GLN A 116 1.41 18.87 -6.23
N MET A 117 1.14 17.80 -5.49
CA MET A 117 0.87 17.85 -4.06
C MET A 117 2.00 17.20 -3.27
N ILE A 118 2.34 17.78 -2.14
CA ILE A 118 3.30 17.25 -1.17
C ILE A 118 2.53 17.00 0.12
N VAL A 119 2.66 15.80 0.67
CA VAL A 119 2.02 15.44 1.93
C VAL A 119 3.07 15.09 2.96
N HIS A 120 2.88 15.60 4.17
CA HIS A 120 3.73 15.38 5.31
C HIS A 120 3.27 14.14 6.05
N LEU A 121 4.10 13.09 6.04
CA LEU A 121 3.79 11.81 6.65
C LEU A 121 4.78 11.50 7.78
N PRO A 122 4.30 10.99 8.94
CA PRO A 122 5.19 10.55 10.00
C PRO A 122 5.93 9.29 9.56
N LYS A 123 7.25 9.29 9.71
CA LYS A 123 8.10 8.12 9.50
C LYS A 123 8.85 7.76 10.76
N GLN A 124 8.66 6.55 11.23
CA GLN A 124 9.46 6.00 12.31
C GLN A 124 10.82 5.54 11.78
N SER A 125 11.89 5.93 12.46
CA SER A 125 13.25 5.52 12.14
C SER A 125 13.97 5.06 13.40
N CYS A 126 14.64 3.91 13.32
CA CYS A 126 15.52 3.44 14.37
C CYS A 126 16.92 4.02 14.14
N SER A 127 17.45 4.76 15.11
CA SER A 127 18.83 5.28 15.07
C SER A 127 19.89 4.22 15.41
N GLY A 128 19.47 3.06 15.91
CA GLY A 128 20.33 1.95 16.32
C GLY A 128 20.30 0.75 15.35
N THR A 129 20.88 -0.35 15.80
CA THR A 129 20.77 -1.65 15.15
C THR A 129 19.55 -2.40 15.65
N MET A 130 18.95 -3.21 14.76
CA MET A 130 17.97 -4.21 15.19
C MET A 130 18.73 -5.28 15.98
N ARG A 131 18.24 -5.60 17.19
CA ARG A 131 18.78 -6.65 18.05
C ARG A 131 17.68 -7.59 18.48
N ALA A 132 18.03 -8.83 18.80
CA ALA A 132 17.09 -9.74 19.45
C ALA A 132 16.47 -9.11 20.71
N ALA A 133 15.14 -9.25 20.84
CA ALA A 133 14.44 -8.90 22.06
C ALA A 133 15.00 -9.70 23.24
N LYS A 134 15.15 -9.03 24.39
CA LYS A 134 15.45 -9.73 25.63
C LYS A 134 14.24 -10.54 26.09
N PRO A 135 14.43 -11.60 26.90
CA PRO A 135 13.32 -12.37 27.45
C PRO A 135 12.30 -11.53 28.25
N GLU A 136 12.73 -10.43 28.89
CA GLU A 136 11.83 -9.48 29.55
C GLU A 136 11.11 -8.49 28.61
N GLU A 137 11.60 -8.34 27.38
CA GLU A 137 11.06 -7.44 26.35
C GLU A 137 10.11 -8.18 25.41
N CYS A 138 9.90 -9.49 25.60
CA CYS A 138 9.06 -10.29 24.73
C CYS A 138 8.26 -11.40 25.43
N GLY A 139 7.27 -11.95 24.73
CA GLY A 139 6.38 -13.01 25.20
C GLY A 139 4.94 -12.54 25.45
N ALA A 140 4.02 -13.49 25.67
CA ALA A 140 2.55 -13.32 25.61
C ALA A 140 1.91 -12.19 26.46
N ASN A 141 2.67 -11.51 27.33
CA ASN A 141 2.18 -10.38 28.14
C ASN A 141 3.00 -9.09 27.91
N THR A 142 3.71 -9.00 26.79
CA THR A 142 4.48 -7.83 26.38
C THR A 142 3.91 -7.25 25.10
N ILE A 143 4.38 -6.06 24.70
CA ILE A 143 4.07 -5.45 23.40
C ILE A 143 4.80 -6.15 22.22
N ASN A 144 5.68 -7.12 22.50
CA ASN A 144 6.39 -7.92 21.51
C ASN A 144 6.16 -9.42 21.83
N PRO A 145 4.94 -9.93 21.60
CA PRO A 145 4.57 -11.29 22.01
C PRO A 145 5.40 -12.38 21.35
N ASP A 146 5.90 -12.11 20.14
CA ASP A 146 6.59 -13.07 19.28
C ASP A 146 8.13 -12.98 19.35
N CYS A 147 8.67 -12.12 20.23
CA CYS A 147 10.12 -11.93 20.41
C CYS A 147 10.85 -11.47 19.15
N GLU A 148 10.20 -10.61 18.36
CA GLU A 148 10.80 -9.95 17.20
C GLU A 148 11.99 -9.08 17.59
N ASP A 149 12.90 -8.86 16.64
CA ASP A 149 14.04 -7.96 16.86
C ASP A 149 13.56 -6.54 17.19
N VAL A 150 14.15 -5.94 18.23
CA VAL A 150 13.85 -4.60 18.71
C VAL A 150 14.96 -3.63 18.33
N CYS A 151 14.59 -2.38 18.07
CA CYS A 151 15.55 -1.30 17.92
C CYS A 151 16.36 -1.13 19.22
N ASP A 152 17.70 -1.17 19.13
CA ASP A 152 18.58 -0.92 20.28
C ASP A 152 18.96 0.55 20.50
N GLY A 153 18.48 1.43 19.60
CA GLY A 153 18.67 2.87 19.64
C GLY A 153 17.37 3.63 19.93
N GLU A 154 17.42 4.94 19.74
CA GLU A 154 16.24 5.80 19.83
C GLU A 154 15.38 5.62 18.59
N ILE A 155 14.08 5.37 18.78
CA ILE A 155 13.08 5.44 17.72
C ILE A 155 12.67 6.91 17.59
N THR A 156 13.01 7.50 16.45
CA THR A 156 12.64 8.88 16.13
C THR A 156 11.55 8.90 15.07
N VAL A 157 10.45 9.59 15.37
CA VAL A 157 9.43 9.92 14.37
C VAL A 157 9.90 11.20 13.67
N THR A 158 10.21 11.07 12.38
CA THR A 158 10.59 12.20 11.52
C THR A 158 9.51 12.45 10.50
N ASP A 159 9.26 13.72 10.19
CA ASP A 159 8.41 14.09 9.07
C ASP A 159 9.08 13.71 7.73
N GLN A 160 8.33 13.07 6.84
CA GLN A 160 8.76 12.76 5.48
C GLN A 160 7.76 13.33 4.47
N GLU A 161 8.27 14.03 3.47
CA GLU A 161 7.48 14.45 2.32
C GLU A 161 7.18 13.26 1.40
N ALA A 162 5.91 13.05 1.11
CA ALA A 162 5.42 12.15 0.08
C ALA A 162 4.84 12.96 -1.08
N PHE A 163 5.10 12.50 -2.31
CA PHE A 163 4.67 13.19 -3.50
C PHE A 163 3.40 12.56 -4.06
N GLY A 164 2.41 13.40 -4.34
CA GLY A 164 1.19 13.03 -5.04
C GLY A 164 0.92 13.91 -6.25
N VAL A 165 -0.07 13.49 -7.03
CA VAL A 165 -0.50 14.12 -8.27
C VAL A 165 -2.02 14.22 -8.27
N ILE A 166 -2.54 15.42 -8.53
CA ILE A 166 -3.95 15.67 -8.81
C ILE A 166 -4.20 15.36 -10.30
N GLY A 167 -5.28 14.65 -10.62
CA GLY A 167 -5.66 14.34 -11.99
C GLY A 167 -5.85 15.61 -12.84
N GLU A 168 -5.75 15.48 -14.17
CA GLU A 168 -5.82 16.61 -15.10
C GLU A 168 -7.15 17.39 -14.98
N GLU A 169 -8.25 16.70 -14.67
CA GLU A 169 -9.57 17.30 -14.48
C GLU A 169 -9.75 17.93 -13.08
N GLY A 170 -8.78 17.76 -12.17
CA GLY A 170 -8.86 18.29 -10.81
C GLY A 170 -9.88 17.60 -9.90
N ASP A 171 -10.40 16.44 -10.30
CA ASP A 171 -11.48 15.71 -9.62
C ASP A 171 -10.98 14.53 -8.77
N SER A 172 -9.67 14.29 -8.76
CA SER A 172 -9.07 13.11 -8.14
C SER A 172 -7.60 13.37 -7.80
N PHE A 173 -7.06 12.60 -6.87
CA PHE A 173 -5.62 12.57 -6.62
C PHE A 173 -5.09 11.15 -6.41
N ARG A 174 -3.78 11.03 -6.57
CA ARG A 174 -2.99 9.83 -6.26
C ARG A 174 -1.71 10.22 -5.56
N LEU A 175 -1.40 9.54 -4.47
CA LEU A 175 -0.18 9.77 -3.71
C LEU A 175 0.54 8.46 -3.41
N TYR A 176 1.84 8.43 -3.67
CA TYR A 176 2.69 7.30 -3.32
C TYR A 176 3.19 7.45 -1.88
N LEU A 177 2.69 6.59 -0.99
CA LEU A 177 2.99 6.62 0.45
C LEU A 177 4.36 6.01 0.76
N GLY A 178 4.84 5.13 -0.12
CA GLY A 178 6.16 4.52 -0.01
C GLY A 178 6.19 3.07 -0.45
N GLY A 179 7.41 2.54 -0.53
CA GLY A 179 7.69 1.13 -0.73
C GLY A 179 8.47 0.58 0.45
N GLY A 180 8.15 -0.65 0.86
CA GLY A 180 8.76 -1.32 2.01
C GLY A 180 9.18 -2.74 1.67
N ILE A 181 9.94 -3.35 2.58
CA ILE A 181 10.18 -4.79 2.56
C ILE A 181 9.54 -5.35 3.84
N ALA A 182 8.52 -6.20 3.70
CA ALA A 182 8.02 -6.98 4.82
C ALA A 182 8.67 -8.36 4.82
N SER A 183 9.09 -8.82 5.99
CA SER A 183 9.66 -10.16 6.21
C SER A 183 8.95 -10.82 7.39
N ASN A 184 8.70 -12.13 7.30
CA ASN A 184 8.13 -12.93 8.40
C ASN A 184 9.22 -13.61 9.25
N GLY A 185 10.46 -13.10 9.24
CA GLY A 185 11.54 -13.57 10.11
C GLY A 185 12.14 -14.96 9.79
N VAL A 186 11.56 -15.73 8.84
CA VAL A 186 12.03 -17.09 8.57
C VAL A 186 12.88 -17.19 7.29
N ASN A 187 12.50 -16.56 6.16
CA ASN A 187 13.31 -16.50 4.90
C ASN A 187 12.74 -15.59 3.78
N CYS A 188 11.85 -14.63 4.08
CA CYS A 188 10.98 -14.04 3.05
C CYS A 188 11.18 -12.52 2.93
N ALA A 189 11.21 -11.99 1.71
CA ALA A 189 11.19 -10.55 1.45
C ALA A 189 10.04 -10.23 0.49
N LEU A 190 9.04 -9.50 0.97
CA LEU A 190 7.91 -9.01 0.19
C LEU A 190 8.16 -7.55 -0.17
N LEU A 191 8.14 -7.21 -1.45
CA LEU A 191 8.13 -5.81 -1.89
C LEU A 191 6.73 -5.26 -1.65
N GLY A 192 6.62 -4.43 -0.62
CA GLY A 192 5.45 -3.64 -0.30
C GLY A 192 5.43 -2.36 -1.12
N TRP A 193 4.27 -1.97 -1.63
CA TRP A 193 4.02 -0.61 -2.07
C TRP A 193 2.70 -0.11 -1.49
N SER A 194 2.63 1.18 -1.23
CA SER A 194 1.48 1.81 -0.62
C SER A 194 1.10 3.10 -1.37
N VAL A 195 -0.20 3.28 -1.60
CA VAL A 195 -0.77 4.43 -2.32
C VAL A 195 -2.05 4.87 -1.63
N ALA A 196 -2.29 6.17 -1.60
CA ALA A 196 -3.59 6.77 -1.29
C ALA A 196 -4.18 7.39 -2.57
N ASP A 197 -5.45 7.11 -2.84
CA ASP A 197 -6.22 7.69 -3.94
C ASP A 197 -7.54 8.21 -3.39
N ALA A 198 -8.08 9.33 -3.91
CA ALA A 198 -9.47 9.72 -3.65
C ALA A 198 -10.03 10.63 -4.74
N ASP A 199 -11.35 10.78 -4.74
CA ASP A 199 -12.07 11.77 -5.54
C ASP A 199 -12.10 13.10 -4.76
N LEU A 200 -11.85 14.22 -5.43
CA LEU A 200 -11.87 15.56 -4.86
C LEU A 200 -13.23 16.22 -5.09
N VAL A 201 -13.87 16.70 -4.02
CA VAL A 201 -15.05 17.56 -4.13
C VAL A 201 -14.56 19.00 -4.16
N THR A 202 -14.69 19.64 -5.31
CA THR A 202 -14.14 20.96 -5.55
C THR A 202 -15.23 22.02 -5.78
N GLU A 203 -14.89 23.27 -5.49
CA GLU A 203 -15.72 24.44 -5.73
C GLU A 203 -14.91 25.49 -6.48
N GLY A 204 -15.54 26.25 -7.37
CA GLY A 204 -14.88 27.35 -8.08
C GLY A 204 -14.02 26.93 -9.28
N GLU A 205 -14.30 25.78 -9.90
CA GLU A 205 -13.61 25.36 -11.14
C GLU A 205 -13.62 26.47 -12.20
N GLY A 206 -12.46 26.72 -12.83
CA GLY A 206 -12.29 27.76 -13.84
C GLY A 206 -12.24 29.19 -13.27
N THR A 207 -12.14 29.35 -11.95
CA THR A 207 -11.96 30.64 -11.27
C THR A 207 -10.60 30.71 -10.56
N GLU A 208 -10.25 31.89 -10.04
CA GLU A 208 -9.04 32.08 -9.20
C GLU A 208 -9.16 31.44 -7.80
N THR A 209 -10.33 30.92 -7.45
CA THR A 209 -10.63 30.31 -6.14
C THR A 209 -11.09 28.86 -6.31
N TRP A 210 -10.46 28.11 -7.22
CA TRP A 210 -10.74 26.68 -7.34
C TRP A 210 -10.11 25.94 -6.15
N VAL A 211 -10.94 25.34 -5.30
CA VAL A 211 -10.53 24.76 -4.02
C VAL A 211 -11.17 23.39 -3.85
N ALA A 212 -10.45 22.44 -3.26
CA ALA A 212 -11.00 21.17 -2.77
C ALA A 212 -11.41 21.28 -1.30
N ASN A 213 -12.62 20.83 -0.98
CA ASN A 213 -13.18 20.89 0.38
C ASN A 213 -13.31 19.51 1.03
N ASP A 214 -13.55 18.47 0.23
CA ASP A 214 -13.67 17.09 0.70
C ASP A 214 -12.88 16.13 -0.21
N MET A 215 -12.46 15.01 0.39
CA MET A 215 -12.05 13.80 -0.32
C MET A 215 -13.12 12.72 -0.11
N LYS A 216 -13.62 12.14 -1.20
CA LYS A 216 -14.62 11.07 -1.17
C LYS A 216 -14.11 9.83 -1.91
N ASN A 217 -14.72 8.68 -1.59
CA ASN A 217 -14.35 7.38 -2.18
C ASN A 217 -12.84 7.11 -2.13
N GLY A 218 -12.20 7.59 -1.05
CA GLY A 218 -10.78 7.45 -0.82
C GLY A 218 -10.45 5.99 -0.55
N VAL A 219 -9.30 5.55 -1.04
CA VAL A 219 -8.79 4.20 -0.81
C VAL A 219 -7.31 4.31 -0.52
N VAL A 220 -6.89 3.75 0.62
CA VAL A 220 -5.48 3.44 0.87
C VAL A 220 -5.26 1.99 0.49
N THR A 221 -4.30 1.76 -0.41
CA THR A 221 -3.91 0.45 -0.89
C THR A 221 -2.50 0.14 -0.39
N VAL A 222 -2.33 -1.00 0.28
CA VAL A 222 -1.02 -1.56 0.63
C VAL A 222 -0.93 -2.93 -0.02
N ALA A 223 -0.01 -3.11 -0.95
CA ALA A 223 0.15 -4.35 -1.69
C ALA A 223 1.54 -4.94 -1.49
N TYR A 224 1.56 -6.26 -1.28
CA TYR A 224 2.76 -7.06 -1.08
C TYR A 224 2.87 -8.08 -2.21
N ALA A 225 4.02 -8.12 -2.85
CA ALA A 225 4.36 -9.15 -3.84
C ALA A 225 5.75 -9.72 -3.54
N GLY A 226 5.89 -11.04 -3.57
CA GLY A 226 7.17 -11.70 -3.37
C GLY A 226 7.08 -13.14 -2.89
N GLY A 227 8.23 -13.79 -2.92
CA GLY A 227 8.43 -15.25 -2.94
C GLY A 227 7.84 -16.07 -1.81
N CYS A 228 7.20 -15.53 -0.79
CA CYS A 228 6.52 -16.33 0.22
C CYS A 228 5.46 -15.44 0.85
N LEU A 229 4.21 -15.64 0.45
CA LEU A 229 3.09 -15.06 1.17
C LEU A 229 2.97 -15.67 2.56
N TRP A 230 2.30 -14.98 3.49
CA TRP A 230 1.95 -15.42 4.85
C TRP A 230 1.00 -16.64 4.85
N VAL A 231 1.31 -17.66 4.05
CA VAL A 231 0.55 -18.89 3.92
C VAL A 231 1.11 -19.88 4.91
N ALA A 232 0.30 -20.28 5.88
CA ALA A 232 0.68 -21.38 6.75
C ALA A 232 0.78 -22.69 5.92
N ASN A 233 1.98 -23.29 5.89
CA ASN A 233 2.24 -24.69 5.51
C ASN A 233 2.00 -25.05 4.02
N VAL A 234 2.93 -24.66 3.13
CA VAL A 234 2.86 -24.96 1.67
C VAL A 234 3.69 -26.21 1.28
N ASP A 235 4.39 -26.80 2.23
CA ASP A 235 5.53 -27.74 2.06
C ASP A 235 5.23 -29.09 1.37
N ALA A 236 3.99 -29.35 0.94
CA ALA A 236 3.59 -30.65 0.41
C ALA A 236 3.47 -30.74 -1.12
N ASP A 237 3.54 -29.63 -1.86
CA ASP A 237 3.36 -29.62 -3.31
C ASP A 237 4.22 -28.55 -4.02
N PRO A 238 5.18 -28.94 -4.88
CA PRO A 238 6.12 -28.01 -5.52
C PRO A 238 5.47 -27.09 -6.57
N ASP A 239 4.35 -27.49 -7.18
CA ASP A 239 3.63 -26.65 -8.14
C ASP A 239 2.81 -25.58 -7.40
N LEU A 240 2.21 -25.95 -6.26
CA LEU A 240 1.55 -25.01 -5.35
C LEU A 240 2.55 -24.04 -4.73
N GLU A 241 3.71 -24.54 -4.31
CA GLU A 241 4.81 -23.73 -3.77
C GLU A 241 5.17 -22.65 -4.80
N ALA A 242 5.49 -23.03 -6.04
CA ALA A 242 5.82 -22.10 -7.12
C ALA A 242 4.70 -21.07 -7.42
N ALA A 243 3.44 -21.49 -7.36
CA ALA A 243 2.29 -20.58 -7.54
C ALA A 243 2.17 -19.57 -6.39
N VAL A 244 2.42 -19.98 -5.16
CA VAL A 244 2.45 -19.11 -3.97
C VAL A 244 3.67 -18.20 -3.96
N LEU A 245 4.83 -18.63 -4.48
CA LEU A 245 6.00 -17.76 -4.66
C LEU A 245 5.71 -16.57 -5.61
N GLY A 246 4.78 -16.75 -6.56
CA GLY A 246 4.37 -15.72 -7.52
C GLY A 246 3.10 -14.95 -7.13
N ALA A 247 2.54 -15.21 -5.95
CA ALA A 247 1.29 -14.63 -5.53
C ALA A 247 1.48 -13.21 -4.97
N SER A 248 0.40 -12.42 -5.01
CA SER A 248 0.36 -11.07 -4.43
C SER A 248 -0.83 -10.92 -3.51
N VAL A 249 -0.65 -10.16 -2.44
CA VAL A 249 -1.76 -9.76 -1.56
C VAL A 249 -1.87 -8.25 -1.50
N THR A 250 -3.09 -7.77 -1.66
CA THR A 250 -3.44 -6.37 -1.59
C THR A 250 -4.41 -6.17 -0.44
N PHE A 251 -4.11 -5.22 0.43
CA PHE A 251 -4.99 -4.72 1.46
C PHE A 251 -5.50 -3.34 1.05
N THR A 252 -6.80 -3.11 1.20
CA THR A 252 -7.42 -1.82 0.94
C THR A 252 -8.27 -1.39 2.12
N VAL A 253 -8.24 -0.11 2.47
CA VAL A 253 -9.23 0.48 3.39
C VAL A 253 -9.83 1.71 2.72
N GLY A 254 -11.14 1.86 2.83
CA GLY A 254 -11.82 3.08 2.38
C GLY A 254 -11.61 4.22 3.37
N PHE A 255 -11.57 5.46 2.87
CA PHE A 255 -11.58 6.65 3.70
C PHE A 255 -12.38 7.78 3.06
N THR A 256 -12.78 8.72 3.92
CA THR A 256 -13.22 10.07 3.52
C THR A 256 -12.39 11.09 4.25
N SER A 257 -12.29 12.29 3.71
CA SER A 257 -11.57 13.38 4.38
C SER A 257 -12.30 14.70 4.19
N ALA A 258 -12.17 15.59 5.18
CA ALA A 258 -12.64 16.96 5.11
C ALA A 258 -11.49 17.89 5.49
N ARG A 259 -11.40 19.05 4.83
CA ARG A 259 -10.41 20.07 5.18
C ARG A 259 -10.70 20.56 6.61
N ALA A 260 -9.67 20.62 7.45
CA ALA A 260 -9.79 21.11 8.81
C ALA A 260 -9.97 22.64 8.81
N GLU A 261 -10.81 23.16 9.72
CA GLU A 261 -11.06 24.60 9.91
C GLU A 261 -9.98 25.29 10.75
#